data_AF-A0A146M452-F1
#
_entry.id   AF-A0A146M452-F1
#
_cell.length_a   1.000
_cell.length_b   1.000
_cell.length_c   1.000
_cell.angle_alpha   90.00
_cell.angle_beta   90.00
_cell.angle_gamma   90.00
#
_symmetry.space_group_name_H-M   'P 1'
#
loop_
_entity.id
_entity.type
_entity.pdbx_description
1 polymer ?
#
loop_
_entity_poly.entity_id
_entity_poly.type
_entity_poly.pdbx_seq_one_letter_code
_entity_poly.pdbx_strand_id
1 'polypeptide(L)'
;QELSAQWARLGSSYYETLTTNWKNGRFKPFMFPDSTHRAAVHLPFLILTFDRTGKNAAEVYRLVGGKFELVTLLPLPDLQIDDTPYCEPCMTSDNVFGISMRTRTVVFKLIDGQFRFAKSVRFEPFHPSSLYARPSYSCCCLTDDILWFRATYTKIGGWLQERIF
;
A
#
# COMPACT_ATOMS: atom_id res chain seq x y z
N GLN A 1 6.90 -22.54 29.34
CA GLN A 1 8.13 -21.73 29.40
C GLN A 1 9.09 -21.97 28.22
N GLU A 2 9.04 -23.11 27.51
CA GLU A 2 9.96 -23.37 26.37
C GLU A 2 9.60 -22.63 25.06
N LEU A 3 8.31 -22.43 24.77
CA LEU A 3 7.84 -21.75 23.54
C LEU A 3 8.33 -20.29 23.44
N SER A 4 8.39 -19.55 24.55
CA SER A 4 8.88 -18.16 24.55
C SER A 4 10.38 -18.08 24.25
N ALA A 5 11.16 -19.10 24.62
CA ALA A 5 12.60 -19.15 24.37
C ALA A 5 12.95 -19.53 22.93
N GLN A 6 12.05 -20.20 22.20
CA GLN A 6 12.23 -20.50 20.77
C GLN A 6 11.95 -19.27 19.90
N TRP A 7 10.87 -18.54 20.17
CA TRP A 7 10.55 -17.30 19.44
C TRP A 7 11.63 -16.22 19.63
N ALA A 8 12.14 -16.06 20.86
CA ALA A 8 13.24 -15.15 21.12
C ALA A 8 14.51 -15.53 20.34
N ARG A 9 14.86 -16.84 20.29
CA ARG A 9 16.01 -17.34 19.53
C ARG A 9 15.86 -17.17 18.02
N LEU A 10 14.67 -17.45 17.48
CA LEU A 10 14.36 -17.22 16.06
C LEU A 10 14.43 -15.73 15.70
N GLY A 11 13.86 -14.87 16.53
CA GLY A 11 13.95 -13.41 16.37
C GLY A 11 15.39 -12.92 16.38
N SER A 12 16.16 -13.26 17.41
CA SER A 12 17.57 -12.87 17.53
C SER A 12 18.42 -13.36 16.35
N SER A 13 18.27 -14.63 15.94
CA SER A 13 19.00 -15.18 14.79
C SER A 13 18.64 -14.46 13.48
N TYR A 14 17.37 -14.11 13.29
CA TYR A 14 16.93 -13.33 12.14
C TYR A 14 17.54 -11.92 12.11
N TYR A 15 17.54 -11.22 13.25
CA TYR A 15 18.15 -9.88 13.37
C TYR A 15 19.68 -9.92 13.24
N GLU A 16 20.35 -10.90 13.81
CA GLU A 16 21.80 -11.09 13.65
C GLU A 16 22.16 -11.37 12.18
N THR A 17 21.39 -12.23 11.51
CA THR A 17 21.57 -12.52 10.08
C THR A 17 21.36 -11.29 9.22
N LEU A 18 20.29 -10.52 9.45
CA LEU A 18 20.04 -9.25 8.77
C LEU A 18 21.18 -8.25 8.97
N THR A 19 21.60 -8.06 10.22
CA THR A 19 22.68 -7.13 10.59
C THR A 19 24.01 -7.55 9.99
N THR A 20 24.29 -8.86 9.97
CA THR A 20 25.52 -9.42 9.39
C THR A 20 25.51 -9.29 7.87
N ASN A 21 24.40 -9.58 7.21
CA ASN A 21 24.25 -9.40 5.77
C ASN A 21 24.35 -7.91 5.38
N TRP A 22 23.78 -7.01 6.18
CA TRP A 22 23.92 -5.57 6.00
C TRP A 22 25.38 -5.13 6.09
N LYS A 23 26.06 -5.47 7.20
CA LYS A 23 27.48 -5.13 7.43
C LYS A 23 28.41 -5.68 6.35
N ASN A 24 28.09 -6.85 5.81
CA ASN A 24 28.91 -7.54 4.81
C ASN A 24 28.46 -7.25 3.36
N GLY A 25 27.50 -6.35 3.14
CA GLY A 25 26.98 -6.04 1.80
C GLY A 25 26.29 -7.22 1.10
N ARG A 26 25.89 -8.26 1.85
CA ARG A 26 25.23 -9.48 1.34
C ARG A 26 23.72 -9.30 1.24
N PHE A 27 23.27 -8.17 0.71
CA PHE A 27 21.87 -7.94 0.38
C PHE A 27 21.68 -7.97 -1.13
N LYS A 28 20.58 -8.56 -1.58
CA LYS A 28 20.14 -8.45 -2.97
C LYS A 28 19.10 -7.33 -3.02
N PRO A 29 19.38 -6.19 -3.67
CA PRO A 29 18.38 -5.16 -3.84
C PRO A 29 17.20 -5.73 -4.62
N PHE A 30 15.98 -5.46 -4.16
CA PHE A 30 14.79 -5.64 -4.98
C PHE A 30 14.67 -4.40 -5.86
N MET A 31 14.84 -4.58 -7.17
CA MET A 31 14.65 -3.51 -8.14
C MET A 31 13.19 -3.51 -8.57
N PHE A 32 12.53 -2.36 -8.42
CA PHE A 32 11.19 -2.19 -8.98
C PHE A 32 11.26 -2.25 -10.50
N PRO A 33 10.29 -2.90 -11.18
CA PRO A 33 10.16 -2.77 -12.63
C PRO A 33 10.07 -1.29 -13.03
N ASP A 34 10.65 -0.89 -14.16
CA ASP A 34 10.68 0.51 -14.62
C ASP A 34 9.28 1.13 -14.80
N SER A 35 8.26 0.29 -15.01
CA SER A 35 6.85 0.67 -15.12
C SER A 35 6.17 0.89 -13.76
N THR A 36 6.88 0.77 -12.64
CA THR A 36 6.31 0.96 -11.30
C THR A 36 6.08 2.43 -11.02
N HIS A 37 4.82 2.81 -10.74
CA HIS A 37 4.49 4.18 -10.39
C HIS A 37 4.76 4.45 -8.91
N ARG A 38 4.24 3.58 -8.04
CA ARG A 38 4.35 3.69 -6.58
C ARG A 38 4.45 2.32 -5.95
N ALA A 39 5.00 2.29 -4.75
CA ALA A 39 5.14 1.08 -3.96
C ALA A 39 4.73 1.36 -2.50
N ALA A 40 4.11 0.38 -1.86
CA ALA A 40 3.90 0.33 -0.41
C ALA A 40 4.40 -1.00 0.12
N VAL A 41 5.07 -0.98 1.28
CA VAL A 41 5.62 -2.19 1.90
C VAL A 41 5.20 -2.28 3.36
N HIS A 42 4.65 -3.42 3.72
CA HIS A 42 4.49 -3.83 5.11
C HIS A 42 4.68 -5.34 5.15
N LEU A 43 5.78 -5.79 5.75
CA LEU A 43 6.14 -7.20 5.72
C LEU A 43 4.99 -8.09 6.23
N PRO A 44 4.74 -9.25 5.59
CA PRO A 44 5.56 -9.83 4.51
C PRO A 44 5.18 -9.34 3.09
N PHE A 45 4.36 -8.31 2.93
CA PHE A 45 3.82 -7.91 1.62
C PHE A 45 4.44 -6.63 1.06
N LEU A 46 4.46 -6.57 -0.28
CA LEU A 46 4.85 -5.42 -1.08
C LEU A 46 3.79 -5.21 -2.17
N ILE A 47 3.27 -4.00 -2.28
CA ILE A 47 2.26 -3.62 -3.26
C ILE A 47 2.90 -2.67 -4.26
N LEU A 48 2.81 -2.98 -5.55
CA LEU A 48 3.27 -2.12 -6.63
C LEU A 48 2.07 -1.69 -7.48
N THR A 49 1.99 -0.42 -7.86
CA THR A 49 0.97 0.09 -8.79
C THR A 49 1.58 0.43 -10.14
N PHE A 50 0.85 0.14 -11.22
CA PHE A 50 1.28 0.32 -12.60
C PHE A 50 0.20 1.02 -13.44
N ASP A 51 0.63 1.80 -14.42
CA ASP A 51 -0.17 2.13 -15.60
C ASP A 51 0.25 1.19 -16.73
N ARG A 52 -0.53 0.13 -16.97
CA ARG A 52 -0.33 -0.74 -18.13
C ARG A 52 -1.41 -0.41 -19.15
N THR A 53 -1.04 0.27 -20.24
CA THR A 53 -1.87 0.39 -21.45
C THR A 53 -3.30 0.87 -21.15
N GLY A 54 -3.45 1.88 -20.27
CA GLY A 54 -4.76 2.44 -19.91
C GLY A 54 -5.57 1.61 -18.90
N LYS A 55 -5.00 0.54 -18.33
CA LYS A 55 -5.60 -0.23 -17.23
C LYS A 55 -4.69 -0.20 -16.02
N ASN A 56 -5.18 0.40 -14.94
CA ASN A 56 -4.48 0.38 -13.67
C ASN A 56 -4.62 -0.98 -13.01
N ALA A 57 -3.51 -1.46 -12.45
CA ALA A 57 -3.50 -2.69 -11.68
C ALA A 57 -2.53 -2.55 -10.50
N ALA A 58 -2.76 -3.40 -9.50
CA ALA A 58 -1.86 -3.58 -8.38
C ALA A 58 -1.25 -4.97 -8.43
N GLU A 59 0.08 -5.06 -8.44
CA GLU A 59 0.77 -6.32 -8.22
C GLU A 59 1.04 -6.45 -6.72
N VAL A 60 0.62 -7.59 -6.17
CA VAL A 60 0.85 -7.95 -4.77
C VAL A 60 1.98 -8.97 -4.75
N TYR A 61 3.02 -8.66 -3.99
CA TYR A 61 4.16 -9.52 -3.75
C TYR A 61 4.20 -9.97 -2.30
N ARG A 62 4.72 -11.18 -2.05
CA ARG A 62 4.99 -11.71 -0.71
C ARG A 62 6.46 -12.08 -0.57
N LEU A 63 7.04 -11.75 0.57
CA LEU A 63 8.40 -12.13 0.94
C LEU A 63 8.44 -13.62 1.31
N VAL A 64 9.08 -14.43 0.49
CA VAL A 64 9.29 -15.86 0.68
C VAL A 64 10.78 -16.16 0.53
N GLY A 65 11.39 -16.76 1.56
CA GLY A 65 12.82 -17.14 1.51
C GLY A 65 13.78 -15.97 1.23
N GLY A 66 13.43 -14.75 1.63
CA GLY A 66 14.23 -13.55 1.38
C GLY A 66 14.05 -12.92 -0.01
N LYS A 67 13.08 -13.38 -0.81
CA LYS A 67 12.74 -12.82 -2.12
C LYS A 67 11.25 -12.45 -2.17
N PHE A 68 10.94 -11.32 -2.80
CA PHE A 68 9.55 -10.98 -3.12
C PHE A 68 9.09 -11.75 -4.34
N GLU A 69 7.99 -12.49 -4.19
CA GLU A 69 7.36 -13.28 -5.24
C GLU A 69 5.96 -12.72 -5.51
N LEU A 70 5.61 -12.57 -6.80
CA LEU A 70 4.29 -12.11 -7.21
C LEU A 70 3.24 -13.15 -6.79
N VAL A 71 2.28 -12.75 -5.96
CA VAL A 71 1.21 -13.63 -5.49
C VAL A 71 -0.12 -13.38 -6.18
N THR A 72 -0.42 -12.13 -6.55
CA THR A 72 -1.64 -11.83 -7.31
C THR A 72 -1.54 -10.49 -8.05
N LEU A 73 -2.33 -10.36 -9.11
CA LEU A 73 -2.56 -9.12 -9.83
C LEU A 73 -4.03 -8.71 -9.58
N LEU A 74 -4.23 -7.58 -8.93
CA LEU A 74 -5.56 -7.05 -8.64
C LEU A 74 -5.92 -5.97 -9.66
N PRO A 75 -7.01 -6.14 -10.42
CA PRO A 75 -7.49 -5.09 -11.30
C PRO A 75 -7.96 -3.91 -10.45
N LEU A 76 -7.58 -2.70 -10.84
CA LEU A 76 -8.17 -1.49 -10.28
C LEU A 76 -9.36 -1.08 -11.16
N PRO A 77 -10.41 -0.47 -10.58
CA PRO A 77 -11.54 -0.02 -11.37
C PRO A 77 -11.08 0.95 -12.45
N ASP A 78 -11.73 0.88 -13.62
CA ASP A 78 -11.44 1.79 -14.73
C ASP A 78 -11.49 3.24 -14.24
N LEU A 79 -10.42 3.99 -14.53
CA LEU A 79 -10.37 5.41 -14.25
C LEU A 79 -11.44 6.09 -15.09
N GLN A 80 -12.33 6.83 -14.43
CA GLN A 80 -13.09 7.84 -15.18
C GLN A 80 -12.11 8.96 -15.57
N ILE A 81 -12.44 9.71 -16.62
CA ILE A 81 -11.58 10.73 -17.25
C ILE A 81 -11.01 11.74 -16.22
N ASP A 82 -11.72 11.98 -15.12
CA ASP A 82 -11.31 12.92 -14.07
C ASP A 82 -10.38 12.32 -12.98
N ASP A 83 -10.25 11.00 -12.90
CA ASP A 83 -9.26 10.35 -12.05
C ASP A 83 -7.93 10.26 -12.81
N THR A 84 -7.04 11.22 -12.56
CA THR A 84 -5.63 11.15 -13.01
C THR A 84 -4.99 9.82 -12.60
N PRO A 85 -3.99 9.29 -13.35
CA PRO A 85 -3.38 7.97 -13.15
C PRO A 85 -2.53 7.82 -11.87
N TYR A 86 -2.78 8.67 -10.89
CA TYR A 86 -2.08 8.67 -9.63
C TYR A 86 -2.68 7.62 -8.70
N CYS A 87 -2.13 6.40 -8.74
CA CYS A 87 -2.49 5.31 -7.84
C CYS A 87 -1.44 5.19 -6.73
N GLU A 88 -1.72 5.75 -5.55
CA GLU A 88 -0.87 5.65 -4.36
C GLU A 88 -1.31 4.49 -3.46
N PRO A 89 -0.54 3.38 -3.39
CA PRO A 89 -0.78 2.37 -2.38
C PRO A 89 -0.37 2.88 -1.00
N CYS A 90 -1.11 2.50 0.03
CA CYS A 90 -0.77 2.67 1.43
C CYS A 90 -1.10 1.41 2.22
N MET A 91 -0.25 1.10 3.19
CA MET A 91 -0.33 -0.11 3.98
C MET A 91 0.37 0.14 5.31
N THR A 92 -0.34 -0.02 6.43
CA THR A 92 0.26 0.06 7.79
C THR A 92 0.04 -1.19 8.63
N SER A 93 -0.63 -2.20 8.08
CA SER A 93 -0.73 -3.55 8.63
C SER A 93 -0.51 -4.57 7.51
N ASP A 94 -0.32 -5.84 7.87
CA ASP A 94 -0.06 -6.92 6.92
C ASP A 94 -1.33 -7.52 6.28
N ASN A 95 -2.51 -7.16 6.78
CA ASN A 95 -3.79 -7.75 6.41
C ASN A 95 -4.71 -6.83 5.61
N VAL A 96 -4.34 -5.56 5.40
CA VAL A 96 -5.13 -4.61 4.60
C VAL A 96 -4.20 -3.65 3.87
N PHE A 97 -4.57 -3.28 2.64
CA PHE A 97 -3.94 -2.16 1.94
C PHE A 97 -4.98 -1.38 1.16
N GLY A 98 -4.65 -0.14 0.83
CA GLY A 98 -5.52 0.80 0.13
C GLY A 98 -4.77 1.39 -1.03
N ILE A 99 -5.47 1.66 -2.13
CA ILE A 99 -4.92 2.37 -3.29
C ILE A 99 -5.76 3.62 -3.47
N SER A 100 -5.15 4.75 -3.16
CA SER A 100 -5.75 6.07 -3.31
C SER A 100 -5.56 6.58 -4.72
N MET A 101 -6.66 7.02 -5.29
CA MET A 101 -6.81 7.75 -6.53
C MET A 101 -7.38 9.14 -6.20
N ARG A 102 -7.54 10.00 -7.20
CA ARG A 102 -7.97 11.39 -6.99
C ARG A 102 -9.29 11.53 -6.23
N THR A 103 -10.30 10.72 -6.57
CA THR A 103 -11.65 10.85 -5.97
C THR A 103 -12.07 9.61 -5.18
N ARG A 104 -11.17 8.63 -5.01
CA ARG A 104 -11.53 7.37 -4.37
C ARG A 104 -10.33 6.66 -3.77
N THR A 105 -10.57 5.88 -2.73
CA THR A 105 -9.61 4.89 -2.24
C THR A 105 -10.25 3.51 -2.33
N VAL A 106 -9.57 2.60 -3.03
CA VAL A 106 -9.98 1.19 -3.09
C VAL A 106 -9.24 0.41 -2.02
N VAL A 107 -9.96 -0.32 -1.18
CA VAL A 107 -9.43 -1.05 -0.03
C VAL A 107 -9.49 -2.56 -0.31
N PHE A 108 -8.40 -3.24 -0.02
CA PHE A 108 -8.24 -4.68 -0.16
C PHE A 108 -7.88 -5.30 1.19
N LYS A 109 -8.50 -6.44 1.53
CA LYS A 109 -8.25 -7.19 2.76
C LYS A 109 -7.74 -8.58 2.46
N LEU A 110 -6.84 -9.08 3.31
CA LEU A 110 -6.32 -10.42 3.27
C LEU A 110 -7.36 -11.38 3.84
N ILE A 111 -7.91 -12.25 3.00
CA ILE A 111 -8.92 -13.24 3.36
C ILE A 111 -8.42 -14.59 2.82
N ASP A 112 -8.31 -15.58 3.71
CA ASP A 112 -7.81 -16.92 3.39
C ASP A 112 -6.44 -16.91 2.67
N GLY A 113 -5.56 -15.99 3.08
CA GLY A 113 -4.21 -15.87 2.52
C GLY A 113 -4.12 -15.13 1.17
N GLN A 114 -5.22 -14.54 0.68
CA GLN A 114 -5.22 -13.74 -0.55
C GLN A 114 -5.90 -12.38 -0.34
N PHE A 115 -5.33 -11.33 -0.93
CA PHE A 115 -5.97 -10.03 -0.93
C PHE A 115 -7.17 -10.01 -1.88
N ARG A 116 -8.32 -9.57 -1.35
CA ARG A 116 -9.57 -9.41 -2.09
C ARG A 116 -10.10 -8.00 -1.91
N PHE A 117 -10.83 -7.52 -2.91
CA PHE A 117 -11.54 -6.24 -2.80
C PHE A 117 -12.46 -6.29 -1.59
N ALA A 118 -12.32 -5.31 -0.69
CA ALA A 118 -13.19 -5.15 0.47
C ALA A 118 -14.24 -4.07 0.18
N LYS A 119 -13.78 -2.86 -0.16
CA LYS A 119 -14.68 -1.74 -0.49
C LYS A 119 -13.97 -0.63 -1.27
N SER A 120 -14.77 0.32 -1.75
CA SER A 120 -14.28 1.56 -2.36
C SER A 120 -14.92 2.74 -1.64
N VAL A 121 -14.09 3.63 -1.11
CA VAL A 121 -14.53 4.89 -0.50
C VAL A 121 -14.41 5.97 -1.57
N ARG A 122 -15.53 6.56 -1.97
CA ARG A 122 -15.55 7.73 -2.86
C ARG A 122 -15.56 8.99 -2.00
N PHE A 123 -14.79 9.96 -2.44
CA PHE A 123 -14.78 11.31 -1.91
C PHE A 123 -15.44 12.21 -2.94
N GLU A 124 -16.28 13.14 -2.49
CA GLU A 124 -16.82 14.15 -3.39
C GLU A 124 -15.64 14.93 -4.01
N PRO A 125 -15.58 15.04 -5.35
CA PRO A 125 -14.59 15.89 -6.00
C PRO A 125 -14.85 17.32 -5.52
N PHE A 126 -13.94 17.86 -4.71
CA PHE A 126 -13.97 19.28 -4.41
C PHE A 126 -13.61 20.00 -5.72
N HIS A 127 -14.63 20.59 -6.36
CA HIS A 127 -14.44 21.54 -7.45
C HIS A 127 -14.18 22.92 -6.82
N PRO A 128 -12.94 23.43 -6.78
CA PRO A 128 -12.77 24.85 -6.85
C PRO A 128 -12.79 25.20 -8.34
N SER A 129 -13.78 25.96 -8.76
CA SER A 129 -13.76 26.72 -10.02
C SER A 129 -12.64 27.78 -10.07
N SER A 130 -11.61 27.66 -9.23
CA SER A 130 -10.36 28.41 -9.26
C SER A 130 -9.17 27.42 -9.32
N LEU A 131 -8.84 27.03 -10.55
CA LEU A 131 -7.47 26.90 -11.07
C LEU A 131 -6.41 26.26 -10.13
N TYR A 132 -6.09 24.99 -10.42
CA TYR A 132 -4.81 24.32 -10.14
C TYR A 132 -4.38 23.97 -8.70
N ALA A 133 -5.27 23.97 -7.72
CA ALA A 133 -4.96 23.33 -6.43
C ALA A 133 -5.20 21.81 -6.53
N ARG A 134 -4.14 21.01 -6.71
CA ARG A 134 -4.19 19.53 -6.63
C ARG A 134 -4.81 19.12 -5.28
N PRO A 135 -6.04 18.55 -5.22
CA PRO A 135 -6.46 17.84 -4.03
C PRO A 135 -5.72 16.51 -4.05
N SER A 136 -4.61 16.43 -3.31
CA SER A 136 -3.90 15.18 -3.07
C SER A 136 -4.47 14.54 -1.82
N TYR A 137 -5.41 13.61 -1.98
CA TYR A 137 -5.73 12.66 -0.92
C TYR A 137 -4.65 11.58 -0.93
N SER A 138 -3.63 11.73 -0.09
CA SER A 138 -2.72 10.64 0.21
C SER A 138 -3.21 9.96 1.48
N CYS A 139 -3.48 8.66 1.41
CA CYS A 139 -3.71 7.87 2.62
C CYS A 139 -2.38 7.69 3.33
N CYS A 140 -2.33 8.01 4.63
CA CYS A 140 -1.08 7.90 5.40
C CYS A 140 -1.09 6.73 6.38
N CYS A 141 -2.28 6.28 6.80
CA CYS A 141 -2.44 5.15 7.70
C CYS A 141 -3.69 4.34 7.30
N LEU A 142 -3.52 3.03 7.21
CA LEU A 142 -4.59 2.09 6.93
C LEU A 142 -4.44 0.85 7.82
N THR A 143 -5.35 0.71 8.76
CA THR A 143 -5.48 -0.46 9.62
C THR A 143 -6.68 -1.28 9.16
N ASP A 144 -6.89 -2.47 9.73
CA ASP A 144 -7.99 -3.35 9.36
C ASP A 144 -9.37 -2.65 9.47
N ASP A 145 -9.50 -1.72 10.41
CA ASP A 145 -10.74 -1.05 10.77
C ASP A 145 -10.82 0.43 10.38
N ILE A 146 -9.68 1.09 10.09
CA ILE A 146 -9.64 2.54 9.91
C ILE A 146 -8.77 2.96 8.72
N LEU A 147 -9.33 3.86 7.91
CA LEU A 147 -8.61 4.62 6.89
C LEU A 147 -8.41 6.05 7.40
N TRP A 148 -7.15 6.47 7.52
CA TRP A 148 -6.77 7.86 7.75
C TRP A 148 -6.25 8.47 6.46
N PHE A 149 -6.80 9.62 6.10
CA PHE A 149 -6.38 10.34 4.90
C PHE A 149 -6.24 11.83 5.20
N ARG A 150 -5.24 12.42 4.53
CA ARG A 150 -5.03 13.86 4.61
C ARG A 150 -5.99 14.53 3.64
N ALA A 151 -6.85 15.39 4.17
CA ALA A 151 -7.62 16.31 3.36
C ALA A 151 -6.95 17.68 3.41
N THR A 152 -6.32 18.09 2.31
CA THR A 152 -5.81 19.45 2.14
C THR A 152 -6.96 20.34 1.68
N TYR A 153 -7.74 20.83 2.65
CA TYR A 153 -8.66 21.95 2.43
C TYR A 153 -7.85 23.25 2.32
N THR A 154 -8.36 24.21 1.54
CA THR A 154 -7.77 25.54 1.38
C THR A 154 -7.25 26.12 2.70
N LYS A 155 -5.94 26.39 2.75
CA LYS A 155 -5.13 27.03 3.82
C LYS A 155 -4.98 26.32 5.18
N ILE A 156 -5.74 25.29 5.53
CA ILE A 156 -5.52 24.52 6.76
C ILE A 156 -5.73 23.03 6.44
N GLY A 157 -4.64 22.27 6.39
CA GLY A 157 -4.73 20.81 6.18
C GLY A 157 -5.24 20.11 7.43
N GLY A 158 -6.18 19.18 7.27
CA GLY A 158 -6.74 18.35 8.35
C GLY A 158 -6.60 16.86 8.05
N TRP A 159 -6.66 16.05 9.10
CA TRP A 159 -6.78 14.59 9.00
C TRP A 159 -8.26 14.21 9.10
N LEU A 160 -8.73 13.40 8.16
CA LEU A 160 -10.06 12.80 8.21
C LEU A 160 -9.92 11.29 8.48
N GLN A 161 -10.91 10.74 9.17
CA GLN A 161 -10.98 9.33 9.57
C GLN A 161 -12.25 8.72 9.01
N GLU A 162 -12.12 7.58 8.31
CA GLU A 162 -13.24 6.78 7.82
C GLU A 162 -13.14 5.36 8.37
N ARG A 163 -14.26 4.76 8.80
CA ARG A 163 -14.28 3.35 9.24
C ARG A 163 -14.40 2.41 8.05
N ILE A 164 -13.61 1.33 8.07
CA ILE A 164 -13.57 0.30 7.03
C ILE A 164 -14.49 -0.85 7.42
N PHE A 165 -15.80 -0.59 7.52
CA PHE A 165 -16.81 -1.65 7.45
C PHE A 165 -17.04 -2.03 5.99
#